data_AF-A0A8U8ASJ2-F1
#
_entry.id   AF-A0A8U8ASJ2-F1
#
_cell.length_a   1.000
_cell.length_b   1.000
_cell.length_c   1.000
_cell.angle_alpha   90.00
_cell.angle_beta   90.00
_cell.angle_gamma   90.00
#
_symmetry.space_group_name_H-M   'P 1'
#
loop_
_entity.id
_entity.type
_entity.pdbx_description
1 polymer ?
#
loop_
_entity_poly.entity_id
_entity_poly.type
_entity_poly.pdbx_seq_one_letter_code
_entity_poly.pdbx_strand_id
1 'polypeptide(L)'
;MPTGDTPPPAPEGPPGETATCPPFRARQDEVSLTLLLPVPGIQRQSLRGDVGTQHYSLRFRTAGAAFALFLRFPPSAALLSPESSVSVSAHNAVVGLAKAPGSTGLWDSFSFGPEPSALQERLFVSEENVDGFLGAALCPSPCSQSALERQPLIEVLDVTEDRIQIRVQVRTQEQHWLIYVLLQDPIKSH
;
A
#
# COMPACT_ATOMS: atom_id res chain seq x y z
N MET A 1 34.06 16.79 -45.82
CA MET A 1 34.19 16.47 -44.39
C MET A 1 32.78 16.52 -43.82
N PRO A 2 32.26 15.43 -43.25
CA PRO A 2 30.82 15.24 -43.13
C PRO A 2 30.25 15.94 -41.91
N THR A 3 29.10 16.57 -42.15
CA THR A 3 28.17 17.16 -41.20
C THR A 3 27.66 16.09 -40.24
N GLY A 4 27.79 16.32 -38.94
CA GLY A 4 27.27 15.41 -37.92
C GLY A 4 25.75 15.51 -37.85
N ASP A 5 25.06 14.52 -38.41
CA ASP A 5 23.64 14.28 -38.17
C ASP A 5 23.46 13.63 -36.79
N THR A 6 23.10 14.45 -35.79
CA THR A 6 22.53 13.95 -34.54
C THR A 6 21.06 13.65 -34.79
N PRO A 7 20.59 12.40 -34.63
CA PRO A 7 19.17 12.10 -34.81
C PRO A 7 18.35 12.79 -33.70
N PRO A 8 17.16 13.30 -34.01
CA PRO A 8 16.30 13.92 -33.00
C PRO A 8 15.91 12.87 -31.95
N PRO A 9 15.77 13.27 -30.66
CA PRO A 9 15.21 12.40 -29.65
C PRO A 9 13.81 11.95 -30.08
N ALA A 10 13.54 10.64 -29.93
CA ALA A 10 12.26 10.04 -30.23
C ALA A 10 11.13 10.80 -29.51
N PRO A 11 9.93 10.93 -30.13
CA PRO A 11 8.82 11.63 -29.51
C PRO A 11 8.46 10.92 -28.20
N GLU A 12 8.60 11.64 -27.08
CA GLU A 12 7.99 11.26 -25.82
C GLU A 12 6.51 11.00 -26.09
N GLY A 13 6.04 9.82 -25.67
CA GLY A 13 4.65 9.43 -25.79
C GLY A 13 3.72 10.45 -25.12
N PRO A 14 2.42 10.42 -25.44
CA PRO A 14 1.48 11.46 -25.05
C PRO A 14 1.46 11.67 -23.53
N PRO A 15 1.29 12.93 -23.07
CA PRO A 15 1.19 13.25 -21.66
C PRO A 15 -0.12 12.70 -21.09
N GLY A 16 -0.04 12.04 -19.94
CA GLY A 16 -1.16 12.03 -18.98
C GLY A 16 -1.99 10.76 -18.84
N GLU A 17 -1.47 9.57 -19.15
CA GLU A 17 -2.07 8.35 -18.59
C GLU A 17 -1.38 8.01 -17.26
N THR A 18 -1.92 8.54 -16.16
CA THR A 18 -1.43 8.25 -14.82
C THR A 18 -1.59 6.76 -14.55
N ALA A 19 -0.48 6.04 -14.54
CA ALA A 19 -0.48 4.62 -14.26
C ALA A 19 -0.95 4.36 -12.82
N THR A 20 -1.89 3.44 -12.66
CA THR A 20 -2.45 3.10 -11.34
C THR A 20 -1.76 1.87 -10.76
N CYS A 21 -1.79 1.74 -9.43
CA CYS A 21 -1.29 0.54 -8.77
C CYS A 21 -2.24 -0.63 -9.07
N PRO A 22 -1.79 -1.72 -9.71
CA PRO A 22 -2.66 -2.86 -9.98
C PRO A 22 -3.05 -3.56 -8.67
N PRO A 23 -4.20 -4.24 -8.62
CA PRO A 23 -4.43 -5.24 -7.58
C PRO A 23 -3.37 -6.33 -7.71
N PHE A 24 -2.80 -6.76 -6.59
CA PHE A 24 -1.82 -7.84 -6.58
C PHE A 24 -1.84 -8.60 -5.26
N ARG A 25 -1.43 -9.87 -5.33
CA ARG A 25 -1.10 -10.70 -4.17
C ARG A 25 0.39 -10.98 -4.19
N ALA A 26 1.01 -10.89 -3.02
CA ALA A 26 2.41 -11.23 -2.83
C ALA A 26 2.47 -12.43 -1.89
N ARG A 27 3.10 -13.51 -2.33
CA ARG A 27 3.33 -14.72 -1.52
C ARG A 27 4.81 -15.02 -1.54
N GLN A 28 5.38 -15.33 -0.39
CA GLN A 28 6.79 -15.70 -0.30
C GLN A 28 6.96 -17.11 0.24
N ASP A 29 8.14 -17.66 -0.01
CA ASP A 29 8.72 -18.78 0.70
C ASP A 29 10.17 -18.42 1.09
N GLU A 30 10.93 -19.39 1.57
CA GLU A 30 12.30 -19.19 2.05
C GLU A 30 13.26 -18.62 1.00
N VAL A 31 13.00 -18.85 -0.29
CA VAL A 31 13.94 -18.57 -1.39
C VAL A 31 13.36 -17.66 -2.46
N SER A 32 12.05 -17.41 -2.46
CA SER A 32 11.37 -16.69 -3.52
C SER A 32 10.21 -15.82 -3.02
N LEU A 33 9.86 -14.85 -3.86
CA LEU A 33 8.67 -14.02 -3.77
C LEU A 33 7.89 -14.16 -5.09
N THR A 34 6.63 -14.53 -5.00
CA THR A 34 5.70 -14.67 -6.12
C THR A 34 4.67 -13.54 -6.07
N LEU A 35 4.57 -12.80 -7.16
CA LEU A 35 3.54 -11.78 -7.36
C LEU A 35 2.47 -12.32 -8.31
N LEU A 36 1.22 -12.31 -7.87
CA LEU A 36 0.06 -12.61 -8.70
C LEU A 36 -0.71 -11.32 -8.97
N LEU A 37 -0.86 -10.98 -10.25
CA LEU A 37 -1.58 -9.82 -10.76
C LEU A 37 -2.87 -10.30 -11.41
N PRO A 38 -4.01 -10.31 -10.71
CA PRO A 38 -5.31 -10.72 -11.26
C PRO A 38 -5.90 -9.61 -12.14
N VAL A 39 -5.17 -9.19 -13.17
CA VAL A 39 -5.60 -8.18 -14.15
C VAL A 39 -5.80 -8.88 -15.50
N PRO A 40 -7.02 -8.87 -16.06
CA PRO A 40 -7.29 -9.46 -17.36
C PRO A 40 -6.79 -8.59 -18.51
N GLY A 41 -6.52 -9.20 -19.65
CA GLY A 41 -6.19 -8.48 -20.88
C GLY A 41 -4.85 -7.74 -20.85
N ILE A 42 -3.88 -8.24 -20.06
CA ILE A 42 -2.52 -7.71 -20.04
C ILE A 42 -1.89 -7.88 -21.42
N GLN A 43 -1.45 -6.77 -22.00
CA GLN A 43 -0.68 -6.78 -23.24
C GLN A 43 0.74 -7.27 -22.93
N ARG A 44 1.05 -8.53 -23.26
CA ARG A 44 2.35 -9.16 -22.96
C ARG A 44 3.55 -8.31 -23.37
N GLN A 45 3.49 -7.70 -24.55
CA GLN A 45 4.55 -6.86 -25.09
C GLN A 45 4.77 -5.55 -24.31
N SER A 46 3.79 -5.11 -23.51
CA SER A 46 3.88 -3.92 -22.66
C SER A 46 4.46 -4.22 -21.28
N LEU A 47 4.49 -5.49 -20.87
CA LEU A 47 4.93 -5.88 -19.53
C LEU A 47 6.45 -5.76 -19.43
N ARG A 48 6.91 -4.99 -18.45
CA ARG A 48 8.32 -4.68 -18.18
C ARG A 48 8.56 -4.75 -16.68
N GLY A 49 9.38 -5.71 -16.25
CA GLY A 49 9.91 -5.79 -14.90
C GLY A 49 11.35 -5.28 -14.86
N ASP A 50 11.75 -4.75 -13.71
CA ASP A 50 13.13 -4.38 -13.41
C ASP A 50 13.42 -4.67 -11.93
N VAL A 51 14.48 -5.46 -11.69
CA VAL A 51 14.94 -5.82 -10.34
C VAL A 51 16.17 -5.00 -10.02
N GLY A 52 16.01 -4.05 -9.09
CA GLY A 52 17.11 -3.31 -8.49
C GLY A 52 17.57 -3.93 -7.16
N THR A 53 18.55 -3.28 -6.52
CA THR A 53 19.21 -3.81 -5.31
C THR A 53 18.25 -4.15 -4.15
N GLN A 54 17.23 -3.33 -3.94
CA GLN A 54 16.24 -3.45 -2.85
C GLN A 54 14.83 -3.09 -3.33
N HIS A 55 14.59 -3.20 -4.64
CA HIS A 55 13.31 -2.85 -5.21
C HIS A 55 13.01 -3.71 -6.43
N TYR A 56 11.72 -3.79 -6.72
CA TYR A 56 11.24 -4.35 -7.96
C TYR A 56 10.23 -3.38 -8.56
N SER A 57 10.37 -3.06 -9.84
CA SER A 57 9.40 -2.24 -10.57
C SER A 57 8.78 -3.03 -11.71
N LEU A 58 7.48 -2.85 -11.90
CA LEU A 58 6.71 -3.50 -12.94
C LEU A 58 5.77 -2.51 -13.59
N ARG A 59 5.77 -2.46 -14.92
CA ARG A 59 4.84 -1.67 -15.72
C ARG A 59 4.19 -2.54 -16.77
N PHE A 60 2.91 -2.33 -17.02
CA PHE A 60 2.19 -2.99 -18.11
C PHE A 60 0.93 -2.20 -18.47
N ARG A 61 0.30 -2.59 -19.57
CA ARG A 61 -0.91 -1.96 -20.09
C ARG A 61 -1.97 -3.02 -20.39
N THR A 62 -3.23 -2.62 -20.28
CA THR A 62 -4.38 -3.30 -20.86
C THR A 62 -4.94 -2.42 -21.98
N ALA A 63 -6.09 -2.81 -22.57
CA ALA A 63 -6.73 -2.01 -23.61
C ALA A 63 -7.18 -0.62 -23.15
N GLY A 64 -7.44 -0.42 -21.84
CA GLY A 64 -8.02 0.83 -21.33
C GLY A 64 -7.30 1.45 -20.13
N ALA A 65 -6.19 0.87 -19.67
CA ALA A 65 -5.44 1.41 -18.53
C ALA A 65 -3.95 1.05 -18.57
N ALA A 66 -3.13 1.95 -18.04
CA ALA A 66 -1.74 1.71 -17.67
C ALA A 66 -1.62 1.39 -16.18
N PHE A 67 -0.75 0.43 -15.87
CA PHE A 67 -0.46 0.00 -14.51
C PHE A 67 1.03 0.13 -14.21
N ALA A 68 1.32 0.51 -12.96
CA ALA A 68 2.66 0.56 -12.42
C ALA A 68 2.64 0.00 -10.99
N LEU A 69 3.60 -0.86 -10.67
CA LEU A 69 3.82 -1.40 -9.35
C LEU A 69 5.29 -1.23 -9.01
N PHE A 70 5.57 -0.52 -7.94
CA PHE A 70 6.89 -0.41 -7.34
C PHE A 70 6.86 -1.08 -5.97
N LEU A 71 7.77 -2.02 -5.74
CA LEU A 71 7.99 -2.67 -4.46
C LEU A 71 9.34 -2.22 -3.91
N ARG A 72 9.38 -1.84 -2.64
CA ARG A 72 10.61 -1.54 -1.90
C ARG A 72 10.74 -2.50 -0.74
N PHE A 73 11.92 -3.08 -0.60
CA PHE A 73 12.24 -4.04 0.45
C PHE A 73 13.16 -3.42 1.49
N PRO A 74 13.12 -3.89 2.76
CA PRO A 74 14.10 -3.51 3.77
C PRO A 74 15.54 -3.84 3.34
N PRO A 75 16.57 -3.20 3.93
CA PRO A 75 17.95 -3.43 3.53
C PRO A 75 18.46 -4.87 3.65
N SER A 76 17.85 -5.66 4.54
CA SER A 76 18.13 -7.09 4.73
C SER A 76 17.53 -7.99 3.65
N ALA A 77 16.59 -7.48 2.85
CA ALA A 77 15.81 -8.21 1.86
C ALA A 77 16.19 -7.76 0.43
N ALA A 78 17.14 -8.47 -0.17
CA ALA A 78 17.56 -8.24 -1.55
C ALA A 78 17.02 -9.32 -2.48
N LEU A 79 16.80 -8.93 -3.74
CA LEU A 79 16.38 -9.81 -4.82
C LEU A 79 17.54 -10.10 -5.78
N LEU A 80 17.52 -11.27 -6.39
CA LEU A 80 18.35 -11.57 -7.55
C LEU A 80 17.72 -11.00 -8.80
N SER A 81 18.56 -10.37 -9.62
CA SER A 81 18.18 -9.89 -10.95
C SER A 81 18.63 -10.90 -12.01
N PRO A 82 17.84 -11.13 -13.07
CA PRO A 82 16.51 -10.58 -13.34
C PRO A 82 15.39 -11.36 -12.63
N GLU A 83 14.13 -11.14 -13.03
CA GLU A 83 13.00 -11.98 -12.61
C GLU A 83 13.28 -13.46 -12.88
N SER A 84 12.94 -14.35 -11.94
CA SER A 84 13.14 -15.79 -12.11
C SER A 84 12.12 -16.42 -13.06
N SER A 85 10.93 -15.83 -13.15
CA SER A 85 9.90 -16.24 -14.10
C SER A 85 8.88 -15.13 -14.33
N VAL A 86 8.32 -15.09 -15.54
CA VAL A 86 7.19 -14.23 -15.89
C VAL A 86 6.22 -15.03 -16.74
N SER A 87 4.97 -15.16 -16.29
CA SER A 87 3.91 -15.86 -17.00
C SER A 87 2.68 -14.96 -17.11
N VAL A 88 2.15 -14.81 -18.32
CA VAL A 88 0.97 -13.97 -18.57
C VAL A 88 -0.11 -14.81 -19.24
N SER A 89 -1.27 -14.91 -18.61
CA SER A 89 -2.48 -15.55 -19.12
C SER A 89 -3.47 -14.50 -19.65
N ALA A 90 -4.63 -14.94 -20.12
CA ALA A 90 -5.72 -14.04 -20.49
C ALA A 90 -6.30 -13.24 -19.29
N HIS A 91 -6.16 -13.79 -18.07
CA HIS A 91 -6.84 -13.29 -16.88
C HIS A 91 -5.90 -12.74 -15.80
N ASN A 92 -4.61 -13.07 -15.86
CA ASN A 92 -3.65 -12.71 -14.84
C ASN A 92 -2.22 -12.72 -15.36
N ALA A 93 -1.30 -12.15 -14.58
CA ALA A 93 0.12 -12.40 -14.70
C ALA A 93 0.69 -12.94 -13.37
N VAL A 94 1.74 -13.74 -13.48
CA VAL A 94 2.53 -14.24 -12.35
C VAL A 94 3.98 -13.85 -12.60
N VAL A 95 4.61 -13.21 -11.62
CA VAL A 95 6.03 -12.89 -11.62
C VAL A 95 6.69 -13.60 -10.46
N GLY A 96 7.73 -14.39 -10.74
CA GLY A 96 8.61 -14.98 -9.75
C GLY A 96 9.86 -14.12 -9.58
N LEU A 97 10.22 -13.85 -8.33
CA LEU A 97 11.41 -13.11 -7.94
C LEU A 97 12.22 -14.01 -6.99
N ALA A 98 13.50 -14.25 -7.30
CA ALA A 98 14.38 -15.03 -6.44
C ALA A 98 15.02 -14.13 -5.38
N LYS A 99 15.15 -14.62 -4.14
CA LYS A 99 15.84 -13.90 -3.06
C LYS A 99 17.35 -14.02 -3.25
N ALA A 100 18.08 -12.97 -2.92
CA ALA A 100 19.55 -12.96 -2.94
C ALA A 100 20.12 -13.92 -1.88
N PRO A 101 21.32 -14.52 -2.14
CA PRO A 101 22.06 -15.21 -1.10
C PRO A 101 22.28 -14.29 0.11
N GLY A 102 21.96 -14.77 1.31
CA GLY A 102 22.01 -13.96 2.54
C GLY A 102 20.73 -13.18 2.85
N SER A 103 19.77 -13.14 1.91
CA SER A 103 18.40 -12.63 2.13
C SER A 103 17.36 -13.74 2.11
N THR A 104 17.78 -15.01 2.17
CA THR A 104 16.90 -16.18 2.37
C THR A 104 16.24 -16.12 3.75
N GLY A 105 15.06 -16.71 3.90
CA GLY A 105 14.23 -16.51 5.08
C GLY A 105 12.90 -15.85 4.73
N LEU A 106 11.91 -15.97 5.61
CA LEU A 106 10.68 -15.18 5.51
C LEU A 106 10.96 -13.72 5.86
N TRP A 107 10.46 -12.80 5.04
CA TRP A 107 10.55 -11.35 5.28
C TRP A 107 9.31 -10.85 6.00
N ASP A 108 9.46 -9.87 6.89
CA ASP A 108 8.32 -9.37 7.68
C ASP A 108 7.43 -8.41 6.88
N SER A 109 8.04 -7.52 6.09
CA SER A 109 7.33 -6.46 5.37
C SER A 109 7.98 -6.04 4.07
N PHE A 110 7.22 -5.30 3.28
CA PHE A 110 7.68 -4.55 2.13
C PHE A 110 6.78 -3.32 1.94
N SER A 111 7.23 -2.31 1.22
CA SER A 111 6.41 -1.17 0.83
C SER A 111 6.05 -1.23 -0.64
N PHE A 112 4.86 -0.77 -1.02
CA PHE A 112 4.39 -0.81 -2.40
C PHE A 112 3.62 0.44 -2.80
N GLY A 113 3.62 0.76 -4.09
CA GLY A 113 2.85 1.87 -4.65
C GLY A 113 3.02 1.98 -6.17
N PRO A 114 2.33 2.93 -6.83
CA PRO A 114 2.51 3.17 -8.27
C PRO A 114 3.87 3.82 -8.59
N GLU A 115 4.46 4.50 -7.60
CA GLU A 115 5.75 5.17 -7.74
C GLU A 115 6.49 5.26 -6.38
N PRO A 116 7.81 5.53 -6.37
CA PRO A 116 8.66 5.44 -5.17
C PRO A 116 8.41 6.43 -4.01
N SER A 117 7.70 7.54 -4.24
CA SER A 117 7.41 8.61 -3.26
C SER A 117 6.10 8.43 -2.48
N ALA A 118 5.23 7.52 -2.93
CA ALA A 118 3.90 7.25 -2.40
C ALA A 118 3.76 5.74 -2.14
N LEU A 119 4.61 5.22 -1.25
CA LEU A 119 4.61 3.81 -0.85
C LEU A 119 3.83 3.61 0.44
N GLN A 120 3.06 2.53 0.49
CA GLN A 120 2.40 2.02 1.69
C GLN A 120 3.07 0.73 2.13
N GLU A 121 3.27 0.55 3.44
CA GLU A 121 3.77 -0.70 4.00
C GLU A 121 2.73 -1.82 3.96
N ARG A 122 3.19 -3.05 3.68
CA ARG A 122 2.44 -4.28 3.78
C ARG A 122 3.28 -5.33 4.49
N LEU A 123 2.69 -5.96 5.50
CA LEU A 123 3.27 -7.09 6.21
C LEU A 123 2.96 -8.40 5.47
N PHE A 124 3.89 -9.35 5.55
CA PHE A 124 3.61 -10.74 5.17
C PHE A 124 2.98 -11.48 6.34
N VAL A 125 1.64 -11.54 6.37
CA VAL A 125 0.92 -12.25 7.43
C VAL A 125 0.84 -13.74 7.11
N SER A 126 1.15 -14.59 8.09
CA SER A 126 1.00 -16.04 8.10
C SER A 126 0.21 -16.47 9.34
N GLU A 127 -0.21 -17.73 9.40
CA GLU A 127 -0.86 -18.28 10.60
C GLU A 127 0.05 -18.19 11.84
N GLU A 128 1.37 -18.21 11.65
CA GLU A 128 2.35 -18.18 12.73
C GLU A 128 2.57 -16.77 13.30
N ASN A 129 2.33 -15.72 12.51
CA ASN A 129 2.56 -14.32 12.93
C ASN A 129 1.27 -13.49 13.05
N VAL A 130 0.11 -14.10 12.79
CA VAL A 130 -1.20 -13.44 12.88
C VAL A 130 -1.46 -12.88 14.27
N ASP A 131 -1.01 -13.57 15.32
CA ASP A 131 -1.17 -13.11 16.71
C ASP A 131 -0.36 -11.84 16.99
N GLY A 132 0.85 -11.73 16.41
CA GLY A 132 1.66 -10.51 16.48
C GLY A 132 1.04 -9.34 15.72
N PHE A 133 0.44 -9.63 14.55
CA PHE A 133 -0.30 -8.64 13.77
C PHE A 133 -1.56 -8.15 14.49
N LEU A 134 -2.40 -9.06 14.98
CA LEU A 134 -3.60 -8.73 15.75
C LEU A 134 -3.21 -8.00 17.04
N GLY A 135 -2.15 -8.44 17.71
CA GLY A 135 -1.57 -7.74 18.86
C GLY A 135 -1.25 -6.28 18.53
N ALA A 136 -0.52 -6.01 17.44
CA ALA A 136 -0.16 -4.64 17.05
C ALA A 136 -1.37 -3.80 16.57
N ALA A 137 -2.32 -4.40 15.85
CA ALA A 137 -3.53 -3.71 15.36
C ALA A 137 -4.55 -3.42 16.48
N LEU A 138 -4.59 -4.30 17.49
CA LEU A 138 -5.45 -4.16 18.66
C LEU A 138 -4.75 -3.47 19.84
N CYS A 139 -3.43 -3.29 19.76
CA CYS A 139 -2.68 -2.49 20.72
C CYS A 139 -3.19 -1.06 20.63
N PRO A 140 -3.77 -0.49 21.71
CA PRO A 140 -3.84 0.94 21.84
C PRO A 140 -2.39 1.39 22.03
N SER A 141 -1.68 1.65 20.93
CA SER A 141 -0.41 2.37 21.04
C SER A 141 -0.69 3.66 21.81
N PRO A 142 0.26 4.17 22.61
CA PRO A 142 0.20 5.54 23.08
C PRO A 142 0.51 6.50 21.92
N CYS A 143 -0.03 6.25 20.72
CA CYS A 143 -0.23 7.30 19.73
C CYS A 143 -1.21 8.27 20.37
N SER A 144 -0.64 9.32 20.96
CA SER A 144 -1.22 10.54 21.49
C SER A 144 -2.72 10.42 21.80
N GLN A 145 -3.10 10.56 23.07
CA GLN A 145 -4.49 10.58 23.56
C GLN A 145 -5.50 11.32 22.62
N SER A 146 -5.04 12.24 21.78
CA SER A 146 -5.75 12.86 20.66
C SER A 146 -6.28 11.93 19.53
N ALA A 147 -5.79 10.70 19.34
CA ALA A 147 -6.32 9.76 18.34
C ALA A 147 -7.53 8.95 18.85
N LEU A 148 -7.54 8.64 20.15
CA LEU A 148 -8.66 8.00 20.84
C LEU A 148 -9.87 8.95 20.96
N GLU A 149 -9.61 10.25 21.06
CA GLU A 149 -10.62 11.32 21.13
C GLU A 149 -11.46 11.49 19.85
N ARG A 150 -11.06 10.89 18.71
CA ARG A 150 -11.77 11.04 17.42
C ARG A 150 -12.58 9.82 17.00
N GLN A 151 -12.63 8.76 17.82
CA GLN A 151 -13.43 7.59 17.47
C GLN A 151 -14.93 7.91 17.61
N PRO A 152 -15.74 7.73 16.55
CA PRO A 152 -17.17 7.88 16.65
C PRO A 152 -17.72 6.80 17.59
N LEU A 153 -18.47 7.22 18.61
CA LEU A 153 -19.20 6.29 19.46
C LEU A 153 -20.42 5.80 18.68
N ILE A 154 -20.41 4.52 18.32
CA ILE A 154 -21.50 3.88 17.59
C ILE A 154 -22.37 3.15 18.62
N GLU A 155 -23.61 3.58 18.77
CA GLU A 155 -24.60 2.95 19.64
C GLU A 155 -25.78 2.47 18.80
N VAL A 156 -26.08 1.18 18.88
CA VAL A 156 -27.30 0.63 18.26
C VAL A 156 -28.45 0.86 19.24
N LEU A 157 -29.39 1.71 18.85
CA LEU A 157 -30.50 2.10 19.72
C LEU A 157 -31.61 1.05 19.69
N ASP A 158 -31.88 0.48 18.52
CA ASP A 158 -33.00 -0.42 18.33
C ASP A 158 -32.79 -1.31 17.09
N VAL A 159 -33.31 -2.54 17.15
CA VAL A 159 -33.28 -3.53 16.07
C VAL A 159 -34.63 -4.22 16.00
N THR A 160 -35.37 -4.00 14.91
CA THR A 160 -36.60 -4.72 14.55
C THR A 160 -36.40 -5.56 13.30
N GLU A 161 -37.38 -6.39 12.95
CA GLU A 161 -37.34 -7.25 11.75
C GLU A 161 -37.20 -6.45 10.44
N ASP A 162 -37.70 -5.21 10.44
CA ASP A 162 -37.73 -4.31 9.29
C ASP A 162 -36.75 -3.13 9.37
N ARG A 163 -36.09 -2.89 10.51
CA ARG A 163 -35.27 -1.69 10.71
C ARG A 163 -34.16 -1.84 11.75
N ILE A 164 -33.01 -1.23 11.48
CA ILE A 164 -31.93 -1.02 12.45
C ILE A 164 -31.74 0.48 12.66
N GLN A 165 -31.74 0.93 13.93
CA GLN A 165 -31.43 2.31 14.30
C GLN A 165 -30.03 2.39 14.95
N ILE A 166 -29.13 3.11 14.29
CA ILE A 166 -27.75 3.31 14.74
C ILE A 166 -27.55 4.81 15.01
N ARG A 167 -27.08 5.14 16.21
CA ARG A 167 -26.62 6.48 16.58
C ARG A 167 -25.10 6.52 16.48
N VAL A 168 -24.58 7.48 15.71
CA VAL A 168 -23.15 7.71 15.56
C VAL A 168 -22.83 9.07 16.14
N GLN A 169 -22.05 9.11 17.23
CA GLN A 169 -21.71 10.33 17.93
C GLN A 169 -20.22 10.64 17.72
N VAL A 170 -19.92 11.72 17.01
CA VAL A 170 -18.55 12.19 16.80
C VAL A 170 -18.15 12.99 18.03
N ARG A 171 -17.10 12.55 18.73
CA ARG A 171 -16.50 13.33 19.82
C ARG A 171 -15.67 14.47 19.22
N THR A 172 -16.29 15.64 19.07
CA THR A 172 -15.57 16.87 18.69
C THR A 172 -15.31 17.67 19.97
N GLN A 173 -14.06 17.98 20.26
CA GLN A 173 -13.67 18.80 21.41
C GLN A 173 -14.07 20.28 21.19
N GLU A 174 -15.36 20.59 21.28
CA GLU A 174 -15.83 21.96 21.50
C GLU A 174 -16.45 22.16 22.90
N GLN A 175 -16.65 21.09 23.68
CA GLN A 175 -17.26 21.22 25.01
C GLN A 175 -16.25 21.32 26.16
N HIS A 176 -15.01 20.89 25.98
CA HIS A 176 -14.00 20.98 27.04
C HIS A 176 -13.43 22.41 27.21
N TRP A 177 -13.36 23.20 26.12
CA TRP A 177 -12.93 24.60 26.23
C TRP A 177 -14.01 25.48 26.86
N LEU A 178 -15.29 25.23 26.54
CA LEU A 178 -16.43 25.96 27.11
C LEU A 178 -16.55 25.75 28.62
N ILE A 179 -16.30 24.53 29.11
CA ILE A 179 -16.29 24.25 30.55
C ILE A 179 -15.10 24.90 31.25
N TYR A 180 -13.90 24.91 30.65
CA TYR A 180 -12.72 25.58 31.22
C TYR A 180 -12.86 27.11 31.26
N VAL A 181 -13.47 27.73 30.25
CA VAL A 181 -13.73 29.18 30.24
C VAL A 181 -14.81 29.56 31.25
N LEU A 182 -15.88 28.76 31.39
CA LEU A 182 -16.96 29.04 32.34
C LEU A 182 -16.59 28.77 33.81
N LEU A 183 -15.49 28.04 34.09
CA LEU A 183 -14.98 27.79 35.44
C LEU A 183 -13.87 28.76 35.89
N GLN A 184 -13.44 29.69 35.03
CA GLN A 184 -12.38 30.66 35.33
C GLN A 184 -12.85 32.08 35.67
N ASP A 185 -14.17 32.35 35.69
CA ASP A 185 -14.74 33.60 36.19
C ASP A 185 -15.33 33.44 37.61
N PRO A 186 -14.54 33.55 38.69
CA PRO A 186 -15.09 33.82 40.00
C PRO A 186 -15.53 35.30 40.03
N ILE A 187 -16.85 35.52 40.02
CA ILE A 187 -17.49 36.79 40.35
C ILE A 187 -16.92 37.28 41.69
N LYS A 188 -16.04 38.28 41.64
CA LYS A 188 -15.70 39.08 42.82
C LYS A 188 -16.90 39.95 43.17
N SER A 189 -17.60 39.52 44.21
CA SER A 189 -18.50 40.33 45.02
C SER A 189 -17.86 41.68 45.37
N HIS A 190 -18.63 42.75 45.23
CA HIS A 190 -18.33 44.08 45.75
C HIS A 190 -19.54 44.61 46.52
#